data_AF-D5BT67-F1
#
_entry.id   AF-D5BT67-F1
#
_cell.length_a   1.000
_cell.length_b   1.000
_cell.length_c   1.000
_cell.angle_alpha   90.00
_cell.angle_beta   90.00
_cell.angle_gamma   90.00
#
_symmetry.space_group_name_H-M   'P 1'
#
loop_
_entity.id
_entity.type
_entity.pdbx_description
1 polymer ?
#
loop_
_entity_poly.entity_id
_entity_poly.type
_entity_poly.pdbx_seq_one_letter_code
_entity_poly.pdbx_strand_id
1 'polypeptide(L)'
;MIRIFFKIIAALFGLLALYVIWLDVTNDISPSIVLGQFWFEHHSVSLQVGEAIISRYIDPCGLIVALNCEPFLWHPMIASLLGWPAALVFVICTLVFGGLAGLAGRRSSRRASKRVLHRDGAS
;
A
#
# COMPACT_ATOMS: atom_id res chain seq x y z
N MET A 1 4.76 -15.13 14.37
CA MET A 1 3.43 -14.51 14.20
C MET A 1 3.49 -13.30 13.26
N ILE A 2 4.22 -12.22 13.60
CA ILE A 2 4.30 -10.99 12.76
C ILE A 2 4.67 -11.27 11.28
N ARG A 3 5.59 -12.21 11.02
CA ARG A 3 6.02 -12.60 9.67
C ARG A 3 4.91 -13.28 8.86
N ILE A 4 4.10 -14.11 9.50
CA ILE A 4 2.98 -14.81 8.85
C ILE A 4 1.89 -13.79 8.52
N PHE A 5 1.61 -12.87 9.44
CA PHE A 5 0.68 -11.76 9.22
C PHE A 5 1.06 -10.92 7.99
N PHE A 6 2.30 -10.46 7.88
CA PHE A 6 2.76 -9.71 6.70
C PHE A 6 2.69 -10.54 5.40
N LYS A 7 2.95 -11.85 5.46
CA LYS A 7 2.81 -12.73 4.28
C LYS A 7 1.35 -12.91 3.86
N ILE A 8 0.42 -13.04 4.81
CA ILE A 8 -1.02 -13.14 4.52
C ILE A 8 -1.49 -11.84 3.87
N ILE A 9 -1.12 -10.69 4.43
CA ILE A 9 -1.45 -9.37 3.84
C ILE A 9 -0.88 -9.23 2.43
N ALA A 10 0.40 -9.57 2.24
CA ALA A 10 1.03 -9.52 0.92
C ALA A 10 0.32 -10.45 -0.08
N ALA A 11 -0.06 -11.66 0.34
CA ALA A 11 -0.79 -12.60 -0.50
C ALA A 11 -2.18 -12.06 -0.89
N LEU A 12 -2.87 -11.41 0.04
CA LEU A 12 -4.18 -10.81 -0.20
C LEU A 12 -4.07 -9.65 -1.21
N PHE A 13 -3.09 -8.77 -1.05
CA PHE A 13 -2.81 -7.72 -2.04
C PHE A 13 -2.38 -8.28 -3.40
N GLY A 14 -1.63 -9.37 -3.43
CA GLY A 14 -1.23 -10.03 -4.68
C GLY A 14 -2.42 -10.66 -5.41
N LEU A 15 -3.37 -11.24 -4.68
CA LEU A 15 -4.61 -11.78 -5.25
C LEU A 15 -5.48 -10.65 -5.82
N LEU A 16 -5.62 -9.55 -5.09
CA LEU A 16 -6.30 -8.33 -5.59
C LEU A 16 -5.62 -7.78 -6.84
N ALA A 17 -4.28 -7.73 -6.89
CA ALA A 17 -3.55 -7.30 -8.08
C ALA A 17 -3.87 -8.18 -9.29
N LEU A 18 -3.86 -9.50 -9.13
CA LEU A 18 -4.20 -10.45 -10.21
C LEU A 18 -5.66 -10.28 -10.66
N TYR A 19 -6.58 -10.04 -9.74
CA TYR A 19 -7.99 -9.81 -10.04
C TYR A 19 -8.19 -8.52 -10.86
N VAL A 20 -7.53 -7.43 -10.48
CA VAL A 20 -7.60 -6.15 -11.21
C VAL A 20 -6.95 -6.27 -12.59
N ILE A 21 -5.81 -6.96 -12.71
CA ILE A 21 -5.18 -7.22 -14.01
C ILE A 21 -6.09 -8.07 -14.90
N TRP A 22 -6.78 -9.05 -14.33
CA TRP A 22 -7.76 -9.85 -15.06
C TRP A 22 -8.92 -9.00 -15.58
N LEU A 23 -9.46 -8.09 -14.75
CA LEU A 23 -10.48 -7.13 -15.17
C LEU A 23 -9.97 -6.20 -16.27
N ASP A 24 -8.73 -5.74 -16.19
CA ASP A 24 -8.09 -4.91 -17.21
C ASP A 24 -7.99 -5.64 -18.55
N VAL A 25 -7.61 -6.92 -18.53
CA VAL A 25 -7.44 -7.75 -19.73
C VAL A 25 -8.79 -8.16 -20.34
N THR A 26 -9.84 -8.32 -19.52
CA THR A 26 -11.16 -8.74 -20.00
C THR A 26 -12.04 -7.58 -20.48
N ASN A 27 -11.71 -6.34 -20.11
CA ASN A 27 -12.44 -5.15 -20.54
C ASN A 27 -11.63 -4.35 -21.59
N ASP A 28 -11.83 -4.68 -22.87
CA ASP A 28 -11.19 -3.98 -24.01
C ASP A 28 -11.55 -2.48 -24.16
N ILE A 29 -12.48 -1.96 -23.33
CA ILE A 29 -13.09 -0.63 -23.48
C ILE A 29 -12.31 0.45 -22.71
N SER A 30 -11.42 0.09 -21.78
CA SER A 30 -10.65 1.08 -21.02
C SER A 30 -9.22 0.60 -20.74
N PRO A 31 -8.20 1.44 -21.03
CA PRO A 31 -6.80 1.01 -21.05
C PRO A 31 -6.19 0.74 -19.68
N SER A 32 -6.81 1.22 -18.59
CA SER A 32 -6.53 0.72 -17.25
C SER A 32 -7.58 1.18 -16.23
N ILE A 33 -8.01 0.31 -15.32
CA ILE A 33 -8.83 0.71 -14.17
C ILE A 33 -7.96 1.54 -13.20
N VAL A 34 -8.37 2.79 -13.03
CA VAL A 34 -7.74 3.76 -12.13
C VAL A 34 -8.10 3.42 -10.67
N LEU A 35 -7.13 3.56 -9.74
CA LEU A 35 -7.31 3.21 -8.33
C LEU A 35 -8.51 3.94 -7.70
N GLY A 36 -8.67 5.23 -8.01
CA GLY A 36 -9.79 6.02 -7.53
C GLY A 36 -11.15 5.50 -8.01
N GLN A 37 -11.25 5.05 -9.25
CA GLN A 37 -12.49 4.47 -9.79
C GLN A 37 -12.79 3.12 -9.14
N PHE A 38 -11.79 2.24 -9.04
CA PHE A 38 -11.94 0.96 -8.36
C PHE A 38 -12.40 1.12 -6.90
N TRP A 39 -11.81 2.09 -6.19
CA TRP A 39 -12.18 2.41 -4.82
C TRP A 39 -13.60 3.00 -4.75
N PHE A 40 -13.95 3.94 -5.62
CA PHE A 40 -15.27 4.57 -5.62
C PHE A 40 -16.38 3.55 -5.87
N GLU A 41 -16.19 2.62 -6.82
CA GLU A 41 -17.16 1.57 -7.13
C GLU A 41 -17.39 0.61 -5.95
N HIS A 42 -16.36 0.29 -5.17
CA HIS A 42 -16.47 -0.64 -4.04
C HIS A 42 -16.81 0.04 -2.70
N HIS A 43 -16.34 1.27 -2.48
CA HIS A 43 -16.42 1.98 -1.19
C HIS A 43 -16.53 3.50 -1.34
N SER A 44 -17.54 3.99 -2.05
CA SER A 44 -17.84 5.43 -2.23
C SER A 44 -17.97 6.21 -0.92
N VAL A 45 -18.64 5.62 0.09
CA VAL A 45 -18.86 6.26 1.41
C VAL A 45 -17.54 6.49 2.15
N SER A 46 -16.58 5.56 2.05
CA SER A 46 -15.27 5.73 2.69
C SER A 46 -14.50 6.90 2.08
N LEU A 47 -14.66 7.14 0.78
CA LEU A 47 -13.97 8.18 0.05
C LEU A 47 -14.56 9.56 0.39
N GLN A 48 -15.89 9.66 0.46
CA GLN A 48 -16.62 10.86 0.88
C GLN A 48 -16.38 11.23 2.35
N VAL A 49 -16.33 10.22 3.24
CA VAL A 49 -16.03 10.45 4.67
C VAL A 49 -14.57 10.87 4.84
N GLY A 50 -13.63 10.30 4.07
CA GLY A 50 -12.23 10.73 4.06
C GLY A 50 -12.09 12.18 3.63
N GLU A 51 -12.74 12.58 2.54
CA GLU A 51 -12.77 13.97 2.07
C GLU A 51 -13.35 14.92 3.14
N ALA A 52 -14.47 14.56 3.76
CA ALA A 52 -15.12 15.37 4.78
C ALA A 52 -14.30 15.48 6.09
N ILE A 53 -13.65 14.40 6.52
CA ILE A 53 -12.75 14.40 7.69
C ILE A 53 -11.57 15.30 7.41
N ILE A 54 -10.95 15.15 6.24
CA ILE A 54 -9.71 15.85 5.98
C ILE A 54 -9.95 17.35 5.77
N SER A 55 -11.02 17.71 5.07
CA SER A 55 -11.48 19.10 4.98
C SER A 55 -11.74 19.75 6.36
N ARG A 56 -12.12 18.96 7.37
CA ARG A 56 -12.35 19.44 8.74
C ARG A 56 -11.13 19.48 9.66
N TYR A 57 -10.19 18.56 9.51
CA TYR A 57 -9.10 18.35 10.47
C TYR A 57 -7.73 18.77 9.96
N ILE A 58 -7.57 18.93 8.66
CA ILE A 58 -6.33 19.44 8.05
C ILE A 58 -6.68 20.83 7.53
N ASP A 59 -6.70 21.79 8.45
CA ASP A 59 -6.74 23.22 8.11
C ASP A 59 -5.36 23.63 7.57
N PRO A 60 -5.20 23.85 6.25
CA PRO A 60 -3.88 24.08 5.64
C PRO A 60 -3.24 25.39 6.09
N CYS A 61 -3.99 26.30 6.72
CA CYS A 61 -3.49 27.59 7.18
C CYS A 61 -2.91 27.58 8.61
N GLY A 62 -3.15 26.52 9.40
CA GLY A 62 -2.66 26.45 10.78
C GLY A 62 -1.30 25.78 10.95
N LEU A 63 -0.90 24.90 10.03
CA LEU A 63 0.25 24.01 10.23
C LEU A 63 1.55 24.50 9.56
N ILE A 64 1.47 25.39 8.56
CA ILE A 64 2.63 25.93 7.83
C ILE A 64 2.40 27.41 7.52
N VAL A 65 2.74 28.30 8.46
CA VAL A 65 2.62 29.78 8.33
C VAL A 65 3.49 30.34 7.18
N ALA A 66 4.38 29.53 6.59
CA ALA A 66 5.29 29.93 5.53
C ALA A 66 4.74 29.79 4.10
N LEU A 67 3.62 29.09 3.88
CA LEU A 67 2.99 28.97 2.56
C LEU A 67 1.69 29.76 2.55
N ASN A 68 1.73 30.95 1.96
CA ASN A 68 0.60 31.85 1.77
C ASN A 68 -0.57 31.11 1.09
N CYS A 69 -1.57 30.71 1.88
CA CYS A 69 -2.51 29.62 1.62
C CYS A 69 -3.11 29.58 0.20
N GLU A 70 -2.64 28.62 -0.61
CA GLU A 70 -3.38 28.07 -1.73
C GLU A 70 -3.88 26.67 -1.30
N PRO A 71 -5.20 26.43 -1.17
CA PRO A 71 -5.80 25.18 -0.68
C PRO A 71 -5.61 23.97 -1.63
N PHE A 72 -4.79 24.16 -2.66
CA PHE A 72 -4.67 23.30 -3.81
C PHE A 72 -3.50 22.32 -3.76
N LEU A 73 -2.67 22.22 -2.71
CA LEU A 73 -1.57 21.25 -2.77
C LEU A 73 -1.97 19.82 -2.39
N TRP A 74 -2.92 19.68 -1.45
CA TRP A 74 -3.31 18.38 -0.91
C TRP A 74 -4.28 17.63 -1.84
N HIS A 75 -5.24 18.33 -2.44
CA HIS A 75 -6.18 17.79 -3.44
C HIS A 75 -5.52 17.14 -4.68
N PRO A 76 -4.54 17.76 -5.38
CA PRO A 76 -3.88 17.14 -6.53
C PRO A 76 -2.95 16.02 -6.12
N MET A 77 -2.41 16.01 -4.89
CA MET A 77 -1.57 14.92 -4.43
C MET A 77 -2.37 13.64 -4.25
N ILE A 78 -3.57 13.73 -3.66
CA ILE A 78 -4.50 12.60 -3.56
C ILE A 78 -5.03 12.23 -4.94
N ALA A 79 -5.45 13.20 -5.75
CA ALA A 79 -5.93 12.92 -7.09
C ALA A 79 -4.85 12.24 -7.95
N SER A 80 -3.59 12.60 -7.78
CA SER A 80 -2.45 11.92 -8.41
C SER A 80 -2.31 10.50 -7.89
N LEU A 81 -2.43 10.27 -6.58
CA LEU A 81 -2.35 8.93 -5.99
C LEU A 81 -3.51 8.03 -6.42
N LEU A 82 -4.71 8.59 -6.51
CA LEU A 82 -5.91 7.90 -7.00
C LEU A 82 -5.88 7.70 -8.50
N GLY A 83 -5.19 8.56 -9.25
CA GLY A 83 -5.01 8.49 -10.69
C GLY A 83 -4.09 7.36 -11.16
N TRP A 84 -3.38 6.69 -10.24
CA TRP A 84 -2.50 5.59 -10.60
C TRP A 84 -3.29 4.33 -10.99
N PRO A 85 -2.76 3.52 -11.93
CA PRO A 85 -3.37 2.24 -12.28
C PRO A 85 -3.42 1.35 -11.05
N ALA A 86 -4.62 0.85 -10.73
CA ALA A 86 -4.89 0.10 -9.50
C ALA A 86 -3.98 -1.13 -9.38
N ALA A 87 -3.74 -1.82 -10.51
CA ALA A 87 -2.84 -2.96 -10.59
C ALA A 87 -1.42 -2.64 -10.11
N LEU A 88 -0.86 -1.50 -10.54
CA LEU A 88 0.50 -1.08 -10.21
C LEU A 88 0.62 -0.82 -8.70
N VAL A 89 -0.38 -0.16 -8.11
CA VAL A 89 -0.42 0.13 -6.66
C VAL A 89 -0.49 -1.16 -5.85
N PHE A 90 -1.35 -2.12 -6.22
CA PHE A 90 -1.44 -3.40 -5.50
C PHE A 90 -0.17 -4.26 -5.65
N VAL A 91 0.50 -4.22 -6.80
CA VAL A 91 1.80 -4.89 -7.00
C VAL A 91 2.88 -4.27 -6.10
N ILE A 92 2.97 -2.94 -6.03
CA ILE A 92 3.91 -2.26 -5.12
C ILE A 92 3.66 -2.67 -3.68
N CYS A 93 2.40 -2.63 -3.22
CA CYS A 93 2.04 -3.05 -1.87
C CYS A 93 2.46 -4.51 -1.60
N THR A 94 2.22 -5.41 -2.55
CA THR A 94 2.63 -6.81 -2.46
C THR A 94 4.14 -6.95 -2.30
N LEU A 95 4.93 -6.21 -3.09
CA LEU A 95 6.39 -6.23 -3.00
C LEU A 95 6.91 -5.64 -1.69
N VAL A 96 6.32 -4.55 -1.20
CA VAL A 96 6.72 -3.92 0.07
C VAL A 96 6.44 -4.86 1.25
N PHE A 97 5.21 -5.37 1.37
CA PHE A 97 4.86 -6.26 2.48
C PHE A 97 5.56 -7.63 2.39
N GLY A 98 5.68 -8.18 1.17
CA GLY A 98 6.44 -9.41 0.93
C GLY A 98 7.94 -9.27 1.20
N GLY A 99 8.53 -8.14 0.77
CA GLY A 99 9.93 -7.79 1.01
C GLY A 99 10.23 -7.61 2.49
N LEU A 100 9.39 -6.90 3.23
CA LEU A 100 9.50 -6.75 4.69
C LEU A 100 9.40 -8.11 5.40
N ALA A 101 8.50 -8.99 4.96
CA ALA A 101 8.40 -10.35 5.48
C ALA A 101 9.67 -11.18 5.19
N GLY A 102 10.27 -11.02 4.01
CA GLY A 102 11.51 -11.68 3.59
C GLY A 102 12.76 -11.19 4.33
N LEU A 103 12.86 -9.89 4.59
CA LEU A 103 13.95 -9.29 5.39
C LEU A 103 13.88 -9.71 6.85
N ALA A 104 12.67 -9.70 7.44
CA ALA A 104 12.43 -10.27 8.75
C ALA A 104 12.80 -11.77 8.75
N GLY A 105 12.46 -12.48 7.66
CA GLY A 105 12.90 -13.80 7.20
C GLY A 105 14.37 -14.12 7.49
N ARG A 106 15.23 -13.42 6.74
CA ARG A 106 16.69 -13.56 6.75
C ARG A 106 17.31 -13.27 8.11
N ARG A 107 16.81 -12.28 8.86
CA ARG A 107 17.34 -11.96 10.21
C ARG A 107 17.17 -13.11 11.20
N SER A 108 16.03 -13.80 11.19
CA SER A 108 15.82 -14.95 12.09
C SER A 108 16.65 -16.16 11.69
N SER A 109 16.83 -16.42 10.40
CA SER A 109 17.65 -17.54 9.92
C SER A 109 19.13 -17.35 10.28
N ARG A 110 19.67 -16.12 10.13
CA ARG A 110 21.04 -15.79 10.60
C ARG A 110 21.22 -15.99 12.11
N ARG A 111 20.20 -15.67 12.93
CA ARG A 111 20.23 -15.91 14.39
C ARG A 111 20.10 -17.39 14.77
N ALA A 112 19.41 -18.20 13.96
CA ALA A 112 19.32 -19.64 14.18
C ALA A 112 20.65 -20.32 13.80
N SER A 113 21.22 -19.97 12.65
CA SER A 113 22.51 -20.49 12.18
C SER A 113 23.68 -20.16 13.12
N LYS A 114 23.75 -18.94 13.68
CA LYS A 114 24.75 -18.60 14.72
C LYS A 114 24.62 -19.44 15.99
N ARG A 115 23.41 -19.87 16.37
CA ARG A 115 23.19 -20.70 17.56
C ARG A 115 23.61 -22.15 17.35
N VAL A 116 23.45 -22.67 16.12
CA VAL A 116 23.91 -24.01 15.76
C VAL A 116 25.44 -24.06 15.76
N LEU A 117 26.11 -23.07 15.15
CA LEU A 117 27.58 -23.02 15.15
C LEU A 117 28.20 -22.91 16.57
N HIS A 118 27.54 -22.23 17.50
CA HIS A 118 28.03 -22.17 18.89
C HIS A 118 27.88 -23.52 19.61
N ARG A 119 26.88 -24.32 19.25
CA ARG A 119 26.64 -25.63 19.86
C ARG A 119 27.64 -26.68 19.37
N ASP A 120 28.13 -26.56 18.14
CA ASP A 120 29.07 -27.51 17.55
C ASP A 120 30.55 -27.15 17.79
N GLY A 121 30.83 -25.96 18.32
CA GLY A 121 32.19 -25.49 18.65
C GLY A 121 32.61 -25.69 20.12
N ALA A 122 31.81 -26.41 20.91
CA ALA A 122 32.09 -26.73 22.31
C ALA A 122 32.12 -28.25 22.51
N SER A 123 33.09 -28.90 21.87
CA SER A 123 33.46 -30.30 22.10
C SER A 123 34.93 -30.48 21.78
#